data_AF-A0A7C0V9T7-F1
#
_entry.id   AF-A0A7C0V9T7-F1
#
_cell.length_a   1.000
_cell.length_b   1.000
_cell.length_c   1.000
_cell.angle_alpha   90.00
_cell.angle_beta   90.00
_cell.angle_gamma   90.00
#
_symmetry.space_group_name_H-M   'P 1'
#
loop_
_entity.id
_entity.type
_entity.pdbx_description
1 polymer ?
#
loop_
_entity_poly.entity_id
_entity_poly.type
_entity_poly.pdbx_seq_one_letter_code
_entity_poly.pdbx_strand_id
1 'polypeptide(L)' 'LVLDFGVKIAEGTPEFIQNHPRVIEAYLGETQEI' A
#
# COMPACT_ATOMS: atom_id res chain seq x y z
N LEU A 1 9.44 -2.61 4.43
CA LEU A 1 8.28 -2.80 5.33
C LEU A 1 7.42 -1.56 5.24
N VAL A 2 6.11 -1.71 5.03
CA VAL A 2 5.11 -0.63 5.03
C VAL A 2 4.07 -0.92 6.10
N LEU A 3 3.71 0.11 6.85
CA LEU A 3 2.70 0.08 7.91
C LEU A 3 1.58 1.06 7.56
N ASP A 4 0.34 0.65 7.85
CA ASP A 4 -0.84 1.50 7.85
C ASP A 4 -1.42 1.52 9.27
N PHE A 5 -1.55 2.70 9.88
CA PHE A 5 -1.98 2.87 11.28
C PHE A 5 -1.31 1.92 12.29
N GLY A 6 -0.02 1.64 12.10
CA GLY A 6 0.75 0.75 12.98
C GLY A 6 0.57 -0.76 12.69
N VAL A 7 -0.24 -1.12 11.70
CA VAL A 7 -0.43 -2.50 11.22
C VAL A 7 0.44 -2.74 10.00
N LYS A 8 1.14 -3.88 9.94
CA LYS A 8 1.95 -4.26 8.78
C LYS A 8 1.07 -4.59 7.57
N ILE A 9 1.26 -3.85 6.47
CA ILE A 9 0.49 -4.05 5.23
C ILE A 9 1.30 -4.70 4.10
N ALA A 10 2.61 -4.49 4.05
CA ALA A 10 3.51 -5.09 3.05
C ALA A 10 4.97 -5.19 3.55
N GLU A 11 5.70 -6.21 3.15
CA GLU A 11 7.13 -6.40 3.42
C GLU A 11 7.78 -7.14 2.25
N GLY A 12 8.98 -6.72 1.85
CA GLY A 12 9.65 -7.24 0.66
C GLY A 12 10.59 -6.22 0.04
N THR A 13 11.00 -6.48 -1.21
CA THR A 13 11.82 -5.57 -1.99
C THR A 13 11.03 -4.29 -2.36
N PRO A 14 11.71 -3.18 -2.67
CA PRO A 14 11.03 -1.96 -3.12
C PRO A 14 10.11 -2.19 -4.33
N GLU A 15 10.57 -2.98 -5.31
CA GLU A 15 9.80 -3.33 -6.51
C GLU A 15 8.53 -4.12 -6.18
N PHE A 16 8.57 -4.99 -5.17
CA PHE A 16 7.38 -5.69 -4.71
C PHE A 16 6.42 -4.74 -3.97
N ILE A 17 6.97 -3.92 -3.07
CA ILE A 17 6.19 -3.01 -2.21
C ILE A 17 5.45 -1.95 -3.05
N GLN A 18 6.09 -1.37 -4.06
CA GLN A 18 5.49 -0.30 -4.88
C GLN A 18 4.29 -0.78 -5.70
N ASN A 19 4.24 -2.08 -6.02
CA ASN A 19 3.14 -2.70 -6.77
C ASN A 19 2.09 -3.35 -5.84
N HIS A 20 2.25 -3.23 -4.52
CA HIS A 20 1.36 -3.88 -3.58
C HIS A 20 0.03 -3.10 -3.46
N PRO A 21 -1.13 -3.74 -3.68
CA PRO A 21 -2.43 -3.05 -3.81
C PRO A 21 -2.78 -2.21 -2.57
N ARG A 22 -2.62 -2.77 -1.36
CA ARG A 22 -2.86 -2.02 -0.11
C ARG A 22 -1.90 -0.85 0.12
N VAL A 23 -0.69 -0.90 -0.45
CA VAL A 23 0.25 0.22 -0.36
C VAL A 23 -0.26 1.33 -1.27
N ILE A 24 -0.64 1.00 -2.51
CA ILE A 24 -1.19 1.96 -3.46
C ILE A 24 -2.45 2.63 -2.89
N GLU A 25 -3.37 1.85 -2.33
CA GLU A 25 -4.61 2.34 -1.70
C GLU A 25 -4.32 3.27 -0.51
N ALA A 26 -3.38 2.92 0.39
CA ALA A 26 -3.03 3.77 1.53
C ALA A 26 -2.41 5.13 1.11
N TYR A 27 -1.79 5.20 -0.06
CA TYR A 27 -1.16 6.43 -0.57
C TYR A 27 -2.08 7.28 -1.46
N LEU A 28 -2.94 6.65 -2.26
CA LEU A 28 -3.79 7.33 -3.24
C LEU A 28 -5.27 7.42 -2.82
N GLY A 29 -5.65 6.68 -1.77
CA GLY A 29 -7.05 6.48 -1.40
C GLY A 29 -7.77 5.50 -2.33
N GLU A 30 -9.01 5.16 -2.02
CA GLU A 30 -9.88 4.49 -2.98
C GLU A 30 -10.16 5.44 -4.13
N THR A 31 -9.73 5.11 -5.35
CA THR A 31 -10.24 5.78 -6.55
C THR A 31 -11.65 5.26 -6.75
N GLN A 32 -12.62 5.82 -6.03
CA GLN A 32 -14.02 5.69 -6.41
C GLN A 32 -14.17 6.43 -7.74
N GLU A 33 -14.23 5.67 -8.84
CA GLU A 33 -14.77 6.19 -10.09
C GLU A 33 -16.22 6.64 -9.80
N ILE A 34 -16.44 7.95 -9.86
CA ILE A 34 -17.76 8.59 -9.84
C ILE A 34 -18.54 8.29 -11.12
#